data_AF-A0A3M7D694-F1
#
_entry.id   AF-A0A3M7D694-F1
#
_cell.length_a   1.000
_cell.length_b   1.000
_cell.length_c   1.000
_cell.angle_alpha   90.00
_cell.angle_beta   90.00
_cell.angle_gamma   90.00
#
_symmetry.space_group_name_H-M   'P 1'
#
loop_
_entity.id
_entity.type
_entity.pdbx_description
1 polymer ?
#
loop_
_entity_poly.entity_id
_entity_poly.type
_entity_poly.pdbx_seq_one_letter_code
_entity_poly.pdbx_strand_id
1 'polypeptide(L)' 'MYALLAFLAFAAQSALGLDSFNPDGNTFGKPGLKASYDYIVVGGGTGGLTIAARLAEDKNVSVAVVEVDGFY' A
#
# COMPACT_ATOMS: atom_id res chain seq x y z
N MET A 1 -10.20 -37.10 5.73
CA MET A 1 -11.39 -36.55 5.03
C MET A 1 -11.44 -35.01 5.02
N TYR A 2 -10.86 -34.29 5.99
CA TYR A 2 -10.86 -32.81 6.04
C TYR A 2 -9.74 -32.11 5.25
N ALA A 3 -8.71 -32.85 4.81
CA ALA A 3 -7.55 -32.26 4.11
C ALA A 3 -7.91 -31.64 2.75
N LEU A 4 -8.83 -32.26 2.00
CA LEU A 4 -9.29 -31.74 0.71
C LEU A 4 -10.09 -30.44 0.86
N LEU A 5 -10.93 -30.36 1.88
CA LEU A 5 -11.69 -29.16 2.23
C LEU A 5 -10.77 -28.01 2.68
N ALA A 6 -9.72 -28.30 3.46
CA ALA A 6 -8.74 -27.30 3.87
C ALA A 6 -7.92 -26.76 2.68
N PHE A 7 -7.57 -27.62 1.73
CA PHE A 7 -6.85 -27.22 0.51
C PHE A 7 -7.73 -26.36 -0.41
N LEU A 8 -9.02 -26.70 -0.52
CA LEU A 8 -9.98 -25.92 -1.30
C LEU A 8 -10.21 -24.53 -0.69
N ALA A 9 -10.28 -24.42 0.64
CA ALA A 9 -10.38 -23.15 1.34
C ALA A 9 -9.12 -22.28 1.13
N PHE A 10 -7.92 -22.86 1.20
CA PHE A 10 -6.68 -22.12 0.95
C PHE A 10 -6.59 -21.62 -0.50
N ALA A 11 -6.98 -22.44 -1.47
CA ALA A 11 -7.00 -22.07 -2.89
C ALA A 11 -8.07 -21.01 -3.23
N ALA A 12 -9.21 -21.03 -2.54
CA ALA A 12 -10.25 -20.01 -2.71
C ALA A 12 -9.80 -18.64 -2.17
N GLN A 13 -9.16 -18.60 -0.99
CA GLN A 13 -8.64 -17.36 -0.43
C GLN A 13 -7.57 -16.71 -1.32
N SER A 14 -6.67 -17.51 -1.92
CA SER A 14 -5.62 -17.00 -2.81
C SER A 14 -6.15 -16.54 -4.17
N ALA A 15 -7.19 -17.20 -4.71
CA ALA A 15 -7.82 -16.80 -5.95
C ALA A 15 -8.64 -15.51 -5.85
N LEU A 16 -9.13 -15.17 -4.65
CA LEU A 16 -9.95 -13.98 -4.38
C LEU A 16 -9.13 -12.76 -3.94
N GLY A 17 -7.81 -12.87 -3.81
CA GLY A 17 -6.94 -11.75 -3.42
C GLY A 17 -7.24 -11.17 -2.02
N LEU A 18 -7.89 -11.95 -1.16
CA LEU A 18 -8.32 -11.54 0.19
C LEU A 18 -7.19 -11.60 1.23
N ASP A 19 -5.99 -12.00 0.80
CA ASP A 19 -4.72 -11.79 1.49
C ASP A 19 -4.36 -10.30 1.68
N SER A 20 -5.13 -9.39 1.08
CA SER A 20 -4.98 -7.94 1.25
C SER A 20 -5.53 -7.37 2.55
N PHE A 21 -6.24 -8.14 3.40
CA PHE A 21 -6.56 -7.68 4.75
C PHE A 21 -5.37 -7.91 5.67
N ASN A 22 -4.43 -6.95 5.65
CA ASN A 22 -3.39 -6.84 6.67
C ASN A 22 -3.90 -5.93 7.79
N PRO A 23 -4.30 -6.46 8.96
CA PRO A 23 -4.66 -5.64 10.13
C PRO A 23 -3.46 -4.85 10.66
N ASP A 24 -2.25 -5.21 10.24
CA ASP A 24 -0.99 -4.50 10.52
C ASP A 24 -0.59 -3.59 9.35
N GLY A 25 -1.55 -3.28 8.45
CA GLY A 25 -1.39 -2.55 7.20
C GLY A 25 -0.45 -1.37 7.35
N ASN A 26 0.82 -1.57 6.99
CA ASN A 26 1.79 -0.53 7.10
C ASN A 26 1.56 0.41 5.91
N THR A 27 1.10 1.63 6.18
CA THR A 27 1.14 2.75 5.22
C THR A 27 2.57 3.07 4.76
N PHE A 28 3.56 2.35 5.29
CA PHE A 28 4.98 2.43 5.00
C PHE A 28 5.34 1.56 3.79
N GLY A 29 6.30 2.06 3.00
CA GLY A 29 6.88 1.27 1.91
C GLY A 29 7.46 -0.06 2.41
N LYS A 30 7.29 -1.13 1.63
CA LYS A 30 7.89 -2.45 1.91
C LYS A 30 9.37 -2.45 1.49
N PRO A 31 10.34 -2.49 2.43
CA PRO A 31 11.76 -2.48 2.08
C PRO A 31 12.13 -3.68 1.20
N GLY A 32 13.04 -3.48 0.24
CA GLY A 32 13.50 -4.53 -0.66
C GLY A 32 12.55 -4.84 -1.84
N LEU A 33 11.36 -4.24 -1.89
CA LEU A 33 10.49 -4.28 -3.07
C LEU A 33 10.68 -3.04 -3.94
N LYS A 34 10.81 -3.27 -5.25
CA LYS A 34 10.82 -2.18 -6.22
C LYS A 34 9.38 -1.70 -6.43
N ALA A 35 9.12 -0.44 -6.10
CA ALA A 35 7.87 0.26 -6.42
C ALA A 35 8.16 1.40 -7.39
N SER A 36 7.18 1.77 -8.20
CA SER A 36 7.26 2.90 -9.14
C SER A 36 6.02 3.77 -8.94
N TYR A 37 6.23 5.08 -8.98
CA TYR A 37 5.20 6.10 -8.81
C TYR A 37 5.44 7.20 -9.83
N ASP A 38 4.39 7.88 -10.25
CA ASP A 38 4.49 9.03 -11.17
C ASP A 38 5.14 10.23 -10.47
N TYR A 39 4.89 10.38 -9.16
CA TYR A 39 5.51 11.40 -8.32
C TYR A 39 6.00 10.82 -7.00
N ILE A 40 7.15 11.34 -6.54
CA ILE A 40 7.69 11.09 -5.20
C ILE A 40 7.84 12.45 -4.51
N VAL A 41 7.10 12.65 -3.41
CA VAL A 41 7.22 13.82 -2.54
C VAL A 41 8.07 13.44 -1.33
N VAL A 42 9.18 14.13 -1.13
CA VAL A 42 10.06 13.94 0.03
C VAL A 42 9.70 14.99 1.08
N GLY A 43 9.18 14.57 2.22
CA GLY A 43 8.64 15.43 3.28
C GLY A 43 7.13 15.27 3.46
N GLY A 44 6.69 14.87 4.65
CA GLY A 44 5.29 14.71 5.09
C GLY A 44 4.74 15.90 5.90
N GLY A 45 5.48 17.01 6.00
CA GLY A 45 5.01 18.23 6.64
C GLY A 45 3.94 19.00 5.83
N THR A 46 3.55 20.18 6.32
CA THR A 46 2.45 20.98 5.76
C THR A 46 2.56 21.21 4.25
N GLY A 47 3.73 21.60 3.75
CA GLY A 47 3.95 21.83 2.33
C GLY A 47 3.92 20.52 1.51
N GLY A 48 4.55 19.48 2.03
CA GLY A 48 4.65 18.18 1.36
C GLY A 48 3.30 17.51 1.16
N LEU A 49 2.48 17.44 2.22
CA LEU A 49 1.12 16.88 2.11
C LEU A 49 0.19 17.75 1.28
N THR A 50 0.36 19.07 1.30
CA THR A 50 -0.41 19.95 0.42
C THR A 50 -0.16 19.61 -1.06
N ILE A 51 1.11 19.45 -1.44
CA ILE A 51 1.49 19.07 -2.81
C ILE A 51 1.00 17.66 -3.13
N ALA A 52 1.27 16.68 -2.24
CA ALA A 52 0.89 15.29 -2.44
C ALA A 52 -0.64 15.14 -2.62
N ALA A 53 -1.43 15.83 -1.80
CA ALA A 53 -2.89 15.82 -1.89
C ALA A 53 -3.38 16.39 -3.23
N ARG A 54 -2.78 17.50 -3.71
CA ARG A 54 -3.15 18.09 -5.01
C ARG A 54 -2.79 17.20 -6.18
N LEU A 55 -1.64 16.53 -6.14
CA LEU A 55 -1.27 15.55 -7.16
C LEU A 55 -2.21 14.34 -7.16
N ALA A 56 -2.59 13.86 -5.97
CA ALA A 56 -3.48 12.70 -5.81
C ALA A 56 -4.95 12.94 -6.20
N GLU A 57 -5.36 14.19 -6.48
CA GLU A 57 -6.69 14.49 -7.02
C GLU A 57 -6.87 13.93 -8.44
N ASP A 58 -5.78 13.83 -9.21
CA ASP A 58 -5.79 13.14 -10.50
C ASP A 58 -5.71 11.62 -10.28
N LYS A 59 -6.80 10.92 -10.58
CA LYS A 59 -6.90 9.47 -10.43
C LYS A 59 -6.03 8.68 -11.42
N ASN A 60 -5.42 9.35 -12.40
CA ASN A 60 -4.54 8.72 -13.38
C ASN A 60 -3.07 8.68 -12.93
N VAL A 61 -2.73 9.30 -11.79
CA VAL A 61 -1.36 9.32 -11.28
C VAL A 61 -1.25 8.68 -9.90
N SER A 62 -0.08 8.15 -9.62
CA SER A 62 0.32 7.56 -8.36
C SER A 62 1.37 8.43 -7.67
N VAL A 63 1.17 8.67 -6.37
CA VAL A 63 2.03 9.57 -5.58
C VAL A 63 2.54 8.81 -4.36
N ALA A 64 3.86 8.76 -4.19
CA ALA A 64 4.50 8.30 -2.97
C ALA A 64 4.94 9.50 -2.11
N VAL A 65 4.76 9.40 -0.80
CA VAL A 65 5.32 10.34 0.17
C VAL A 65 6.39 9.63 0.98
N VAL A 66 7.56 10.24 1.10
CA VAL A 66 8.68 9.74 1.91
C VAL A 66 8.94 10.75 3.01
N GLU A 67 8.64 10.39 4.25
CA GLU A 67 8.89 11.22 5.43
C GLU A 67 9.92 10.55 6.34
N VAL A 68 10.72 11.38 7.01
CA VAL A 68 11.61 10.90 8.09
C VAL A 68 10.78 10.88 9.38
N ASP A 69 10.87 9.78 10.13
CA ASP A 69 10.13 9.52 11.38
C ASP A 69 8.66 9.04 11.19
N GLY A 70 7.86 9.04 12.27
CA GLY A 70 6.47 8.56 12.30
C GLY A 70 5.41 9.52 11.73
N PHE A 71 4.12 9.17 11.88
CA PHE A 71 2.99 9.97 11.37
C PHE A 71 2.71 11.20 12.24
N TYR A 72 2.62 12.39 11.62
CA TYR A 72 2.16 13.65 12.23
C TYR A 72 1.11 14.35 11.36
#